data_AF-A0A413YG31-F1
#
_entry.id   AF-A0A413YG31-F1
#
_cell.length_a   1.000
_cell.length_b   1.000
_cell.length_c   1.000
_cell.angle_alpha   90.00
_cell.angle_beta   90.00
_cell.angle_gamma   90.00
#
_symmetry.space_group_name_H-M   'P 1'
#
loop_
_entity.id
_entity.type
_entity.pdbx_description
1 polymer ?
#
loop_
_entity_poly.entity_id
_entity_poly.type
_entity_poly.pdbx_seq_one_letter_code
_entity_poly.pdbx_strand_id
1 'polypeptide(L)'
;MERKNMWEHYTEEQEKELEELAVRYRKCLDQSKTERECVALSIAMAEEHGYKNIEDCIREGITLKAGDKVYAQYMKKTLALFHIGTKPMTEGMNILGAHVDSPRLDVKQNPLYEDTQMAYLDTHYYGGVKKYQWVTIPLAIHGVVVKKDGTVVPVVIGEKEDDPVFVISDLLIHLSQDQLEKKAKIVIEGEGLDLLVGTKPVKNADKDEKEKVRAWVVRYLKEAYDIEEEDFLSAELEIVPSGKSRDCGFDRSMILGYGQDDKVCALTSLFAMLEAENPERTGCCILADKEEIGNMGATGMQSSFFEDMVAEVLALTGEDSPVKVRRVLRNSCMLSSDVSAAYDP
;
A
#
# COMPACT_ATOMS: atom_id res chain seq x y z
N MET A 1 -14.52 11.87 32.21
CA MET A 1 -14.33 12.95 31.22
C MET A 1 -15.29 12.67 30.08
N GLU A 2 -16.20 13.60 29.81
CA GLU A 2 -17.10 13.51 28.65
C GLU A 2 -16.28 13.78 27.39
N ARG A 3 -16.32 12.88 26.40
CA ARG A 3 -15.64 13.08 25.11
C ARG A 3 -16.44 14.12 24.33
N LYS A 4 -15.79 15.20 23.92
CA LYS A 4 -16.41 16.29 23.18
C LYS A 4 -16.44 15.98 21.69
N ASN A 5 -17.48 16.43 21.00
CA ASN A 5 -17.52 16.42 19.54
C ASN A 5 -16.63 17.55 19.01
N MET A 6 -15.66 17.23 18.15
CA MET A 6 -14.72 18.23 17.63
C MET A 6 -15.39 19.27 16.73
N TRP A 7 -16.47 18.91 16.02
CA TRP A 7 -17.24 19.83 15.18
C TRP A 7 -17.90 20.97 15.96
N GLU A 8 -18.14 20.81 17.27
CA GLU A 8 -18.68 21.89 18.11
C GLU A 8 -17.61 22.90 18.57
N HIS A 9 -16.34 22.62 18.26
CA HIS A 9 -15.19 23.33 18.82
C HIS A 9 -14.20 23.84 17.79
N TYR A 10 -14.28 23.37 16.54
CA TYR A 10 -13.47 23.94 15.47
C TYR A 10 -13.83 25.42 15.26
N THR A 11 -12.80 26.23 15.07
CA THR A 11 -12.96 27.57 14.52
C THR A 11 -13.12 27.49 12.99
N GLU A 12 -13.65 28.54 12.36
CA GLU A 12 -13.75 28.59 10.89
C GLU A 12 -12.40 28.44 10.17
N GLU A 13 -11.29 28.79 10.84
CA GLU A 13 -9.93 28.60 10.33
C GLU A 13 -9.52 27.12 10.38
N GLN A 14 -9.77 26.46 11.53
CA GLN A 14 -9.46 25.04 11.70
C GLN A 14 -10.31 24.15 10.80
N GLU A 15 -11.58 24.51 10.52
CA GLU A 15 -12.40 23.77 9.55
C GLU A 15 -11.83 23.85 8.14
N LYS A 16 -11.24 24.99 7.75
CA LYS A 16 -10.58 25.13 6.45
C LYS A 16 -9.30 24.30 6.38
N GLU A 17 -8.48 24.35 7.42
CA GLU A 17 -7.28 23.50 7.52
C GLU A 17 -7.63 22.01 7.46
N LEU A 18 -8.70 21.60 8.15
CA LEU A 18 -9.22 20.23 8.12
C LEU A 18 -9.66 19.83 6.70
N GLU A 19 -10.40 20.69 5.99
CA GLU A 19 -10.83 20.40 4.62
C GLU A 19 -9.64 20.29 3.66
N GLU A 20 -8.64 21.16 3.78
CA GLU A 20 -7.41 21.09 2.99
C GLU A 20 -6.65 19.79 3.25
N LEU A 21 -6.53 19.40 4.52
CA LEU A 21 -5.92 18.13 4.92
C LEU A 21 -6.72 16.93 4.38
N ALA A 22 -8.05 16.94 4.48
CA ALA A 22 -8.93 15.89 3.98
C ALA A 22 -8.82 15.73 2.46
N VAL A 23 -8.78 16.83 1.71
CA VAL A 23 -8.58 16.83 0.25
C VAL A 23 -7.20 16.29 -0.10
N ARG A 24 -6.14 16.71 0.61
CA ARG A 24 -4.78 16.21 0.40
C ARG A 24 -4.69 14.71 0.69
N TYR A 25 -5.22 14.27 1.83
CA TYR A 25 -5.26 12.86 2.22
C TYR A 25 -5.95 12.00 1.16
N ARG A 26 -7.15 12.38 0.69
CA ARG A 26 -7.85 11.63 -0.37
C ARG A 26 -7.05 11.52 -1.66
N LYS A 27 -6.42 12.61 -2.10
CA LYS A 27 -5.58 12.59 -3.31
C LYS A 27 -4.41 11.60 -3.16
N CYS A 28 -3.79 11.57 -1.99
CA CYS A 28 -2.72 10.60 -1.70
C CYS A 28 -3.27 9.17 -1.62
N LEU A 29 -4.40 8.96 -0.94
CA LEU A 29 -5.06 7.65 -0.83
C LEU A 29 -5.41 7.08 -2.21
N ASP A 30 -5.97 7.90 -3.10
CA ASP A 30 -6.33 7.52 -4.48
C ASP A 30 -5.10 7.13 -5.33
N GLN A 31 -3.91 7.64 -4.98
CA GLN A 31 -2.65 7.37 -5.68
C GLN A 31 -1.84 6.24 -5.02
N SER A 32 -2.30 5.68 -3.91
CA SER A 32 -1.55 4.71 -3.10
C SER A 32 -2.41 3.53 -2.68
N LYS A 33 -2.94 2.77 -3.64
CA LYS A 33 -3.77 1.60 -3.32
C LYS A 33 -2.94 0.43 -2.80
N THR A 34 -1.69 0.33 -3.24
CA THR A 34 -0.71 -0.68 -2.80
C THR A 34 0.38 -0.07 -1.92
N GLU A 35 1.10 -0.90 -1.17
CA GLU A 35 2.25 -0.45 -0.37
C GLU A 35 3.34 0.16 -1.26
N ARG A 36 3.55 -0.42 -2.46
CA ARG A 36 4.57 0.04 -3.41
C ARG A 36 4.28 1.46 -3.89
N GLU A 37 3.01 1.73 -4.22
CA GLU A 37 2.57 3.05 -4.65
C GLU A 37 2.62 4.06 -3.50
N CYS A 38 2.26 3.65 -2.28
CA CYS A 38 2.36 4.50 -1.10
C CYS A 38 3.81 4.92 -0.83
N VAL A 39 4.76 3.97 -0.87
CA VAL A 39 6.19 4.27 -0.73
C VAL A 39 6.71 5.15 -1.85
N ALA A 40 6.35 4.87 -3.11
CA ALA A 40 6.78 5.69 -4.24
C ALA A 40 6.27 7.14 -4.15
N LEU A 41 4.99 7.32 -3.80
CA LEU A 41 4.38 8.63 -3.56
C LEU A 41 5.09 9.35 -2.41
N SER A 42 5.33 8.66 -1.31
CA SER A 42 5.97 9.22 -0.12
C SER A 42 7.41 9.67 -0.39
N ILE A 43 8.17 8.92 -1.19
CA ILE A 43 9.51 9.31 -1.64
C ILE A 43 9.45 10.56 -2.50
N ALA A 44 8.53 10.62 -3.49
CA ALA A 44 8.39 11.80 -4.33
C ALA A 44 8.08 13.06 -3.51
N MET A 45 7.15 12.95 -2.56
CA MET A 45 6.84 14.04 -1.63
C MET A 45 8.03 14.40 -0.73
N ALA A 46 8.80 13.42 -0.26
CA ALA A 46 9.99 13.66 0.55
C ALA A 46 11.08 14.41 -0.22
N GLU A 47 11.35 14.02 -1.47
CA GLU A 47 12.33 14.67 -2.33
C GLU A 47 11.95 16.12 -2.63
N GLU A 48 10.66 16.41 -2.85
CA GLU A 48 10.13 17.78 -2.96
C GLU A 48 10.39 18.63 -1.69
N HIS A 49 10.46 17.99 -0.52
CA HIS A 49 10.76 18.63 0.77
C HIS A 49 12.25 18.57 1.15
N GLY A 50 13.12 18.26 0.18
CA GLY A 50 14.57 18.30 0.33
C GLY A 50 15.19 17.07 1.00
N TYR A 51 14.43 15.98 1.15
CA TYR A 51 15.01 14.71 1.59
C TYR A 51 15.90 14.11 0.50
N LYS A 52 16.99 13.46 0.91
CA LYS A 52 17.92 12.75 0.02
C LYS A 52 17.94 11.27 0.31
N ASN A 53 18.18 10.46 -0.72
CA ASN A 53 18.38 9.03 -0.53
C ASN A 53 19.65 8.77 0.30
N ILE A 54 19.54 7.99 1.37
CA ILE A 54 20.67 7.66 2.25
C ILE A 54 21.80 6.94 1.50
N GLU A 55 21.48 6.08 0.53
CA GLU A 55 22.47 5.33 -0.25
C GLU A 55 23.35 6.26 -1.09
N ASP A 56 22.77 7.35 -1.59
CA ASP A 56 23.51 8.38 -2.31
C ASP A 56 24.42 9.15 -1.34
N CYS A 57 23.94 9.47 -0.14
CA CYS A 57 24.77 10.08 0.90
C CYS A 57 25.96 9.19 1.31
N ILE A 58 25.74 7.88 1.45
CA ILE A 58 26.80 6.91 1.75
C ILE A 58 27.83 6.87 0.61
N ARG A 59 27.36 6.71 -0.63
CA ARG A 59 28.23 6.63 -1.82
C ARG A 59 29.08 7.89 -2.02
N GLU A 60 28.51 9.05 -1.71
CA GLU A 60 29.18 10.35 -1.85
C GLU A 60 30.01 10.73 -0.61
N GLY A 61 29.94 9.96 0.47
CA GLY A 61 30.64 10.25 1.72
C GLY A 61 30.14 11.51 2.43
N ILE A 62 28.85 11.80 2.33
CA ILE A 62 28.22 12.97 2.95
C ILE A 62 28.17 12.76 4.47
N THR A 63 28.61 13.78 5.22
CA THR A 63 28.38 13.84 6.67
C THR A 63 27.12 14.63 6.97
N LEU A 64 26.14 14.01 7.63
CA LEU A 64 24.87 14.62 8.01
C LEU A 64 25.03 15.53 9.24
N LYS A 65 24.30 16.65 9.24
CA LYS A 65 24.27 17.68 10.28
C LYS A 65 22.83 18.02 10.66
N ALA A 66 22.67 18.75 11.75
CA ALA A 66 21.37 19.25 12.18
C ALA A 66 20.64 19.99 11.03
N GLY A 67 19.38 19.63 10.81
CA GLY A 67 18.54 20.13 9.72
C GLY A 67 18.61 19.31 8.42
N ASP A 68 19.59 18.40 8.28
CA ASP A 68 19.63 17.53 7.10
C ASP A 68 18.47 16.51 7.14
N LYS A 69 18.00 16.15 5.93
CA LYS A 69 16.86 15.28 5.71
C LYS A 69 17.25 14.13 4.79
N VAL A 70 17.05 12.89 5.24
CA VAL A 70 17.35 11.70 4.45
C VAL A 70 16.23 10.67 4.53
N TYR A 71 16.08 9.87 3.50
CA TYR A 71 15.18 8.71 3.50
C TYR A 71 15.93 7.44 3.11
N ALA A 72 15.42 6.32 3.60
CA ALA A 72 15.87 4.98 3.27
C ALA A 72 14.66 4.15 2.87
N GLN A 73 14.77 3.38 1.79
CA GLN A 73 13.70 2.48 1.35
C GLN A 73 14.23 1.07 1.20
N TYR A 74 13.34 0.09 1.37
CA TYR A 74 13.67 -1.32 1.14
C TYR A 74 12.63 -1.98 0.23
N MET A 75 13.14 -2.62 -0.83
CA MET A 75 12.37 -3.31 -1.87
C MET A 75 11.19 -2.51 -2.47
N LYS A 76 11.22 -1.18 -2.34
CA LYS A 76 10.15 -0.23 -2.70
C LYS A 76 8.83 -0.50 -1.95
N LYS A 77 8.88 -1.11 -0.76
CA LYS A 77 7.70 -1.44 0.06
C LYS A 77 7.76 -0.89 1.48
N THR A 78 8.96 -0.62 1.97
CA THR A 78 9.19 -0.03 3.30
C THR A 78 9.96 1.27 3.13
N LEU A 79 9.63 2.29 3.93
CA LEU A 79 10.29 3.60 3.93
C LEU A 79 10.58 4.06 5.35
N ALA A 80 11.75 4.64 5.57
CA ALA A 80 12.10 5.37 6.79
C ALA A 80 12.63 6.75 6.41
N LEU A 81 12.01 7.81 6.93
CA LEU A 81 12.47 9.19 6.80
C LEU A 81 13.16 9.61 8.09
N PHE A 82 14.21 10.43 7.98
CA PHE A 82 14.95 10.99 9.11
C PHE A 82 15.18 12.49 8.88
N HIS A 83 14.90 13.29 9.91
CA HIS A 83 15.17 14.73 9.94
C HIS A 83 16.08 14.99 11.14
N ILE A 84 17.36 15.25 10.87
CA ILE A 84 18.41 15.29 11.88
C ILE A 84 18.21 16.48 12.82
N GLY A 85 18.13 16.19 14.12
CA GLY A 85 17.93 17.21 15.13
C GLY A 85 19.20 17.92 15.55
N THR A 86 19.07 18.94 16.40
CA THR A 86 20.21 19.67 16.96
C THR A 86 20.91 18.94 18.11
N LYS A 87 20.21 18.04 18.81
CA LYS A 87 20.79 17.19 19.86
C LYS A 87 21.45 15.94 19.26
N PRO A 88 22.48 15.38 19.91
CA PRO A 88 23.08 14.11 19.48
C PRO A 88 22.04 13.01 19.36
N MET A 89 22.10 12.21 18.30
CA MET A 89 21.16 11.09 18.09
C MET A 89 21.16 10.10 19.26
N THR A 90 22.27 9.98 20.01
CA THR A 90 22.33 9.13 21.20
C THR A 90 21.38 9.55 22.33
N GLU A 91 20.84 10.77 22.29
CA GLU A 91 19.73 11.21 23.16
C GLU A 91 18.35 10.71 22.68
N GLY A 92 18.33 9.93 21.60
CA GLY A 92 17.17 9.27 21.02
C GLY A 92 16.37 10.14 20.05
N MET A 93 15.46 9.48 19.34
CA MET A 93 14.63 10.05 18.28
C MET A 93 13.17 10.19 18.74
N ASN A 94 12.41 11.01 18.02
CA ASN A 94 10.95 10.98 18.05
C ASN A 94 10.47 10.26 16.79
N ILE A 95 9.82 9.11 16.96
CA ILE A 95 9.47 8.19 15.87
C ILE A 95 7.96 8.16 15.71
N LEU A 96 7.49 8.31 14.48
CA LEU A 96 6.13 7.95 14.04
C LEU A 96 6.24 6.67 13.23
N GLY A 97 5.43 5.65 13.54
CA GLY A 97 5.37 4.43 12.75
C GLY A 97 3.92 4.07 12.42
N ALA A 98 3.70 3.64 11.18
CA ALA A 98 2.42 3.16 10.65
C ALA A 98 2.71 2.16 9.53
N HIS A 99 1.73 1.35 9.16
CA HIS A 99 1.85 0.45 7.99
C HIS A 99 1.11 1.00 6.77
N VAL A 100 1.54 0.54 5.60
CA VAL A 100 1.02 0.99 4.29
C VAL A 100 0.50 -0.16 3.43
N ASP A 101 0.67 -1.41 3.88
CA ASP A 101 -0.06 -2.54 3.31
C ASP A 101 -1.50 -2.55 3.80
N SER A 102 -2.40 -3.04 2.95
CA SER A 102 -3.82 -3.20 3.27
C SER A 102 -4.32 -4.57 2.79
N PRO A 103 -5.41 -5.12 3.37
CA PRO A 103 -5.96 -6.40 2.95
C PRO A 103 -6.44 -6.34 1.50
N ARG A 104 -6.06 -7.35 0.71
CA ARG A 104 -6.24 -7.40 -0.75
C ARG A 104 -6.31 -8.83 -1.27
N LEU A 105 -6.39 -9.01 -2.59
CA LEU A 105 -6.22 -10.32 -3.21
C LEU A 105 -4.98 -10.30 -4.11
N ASP A 106 -4.09 -11.26 -3.93
CA ASP A 106 -2.88 -11.38 -4.72
C ASP A 106 -3.10 -12.39 -5.85
N VAL A 107 -2.64 -12.08 -7.05
CA VAL A 107 -2.67 -13.01 -8.17
C VAL A 107 -1.66 -14.14 -7.92
N LYS A 108 -2.08 -15.41 -8.04
CA LYS A 108 -1.19 -16.57 -7.86
C LYS A 108 -0.14 -16.66 -8.99
N GLN A 109 0.86 -17.53 -8.82
CA GLN A 109 1.99 -17.65 -9.76
C GLN A 109 1.60 -18.25 -11.12
N ASN A 110 0.58 -19.12 -11.17
CA ASN A 110 0.01 -19.67 -12.40
C ASN A 110 -1.48 -19.30 -12.45
N PRO A 111 -1.82 -18.02 -12.65
CA PRO A 111 -3.14 -17.52 -12.33
C PRO A 111 -4.12 -17.68 -13.47
N LEU A 112 -3.64 -17.61 -14.71
CA LEU A 112 -4.50 -17.48 -15.88
C LEU A 112 -5.00 -18.83 -16.34
N TYR A 113 -6.30 -19.06 -16.21
CA TYR A 113 -6.96 -20.28 -16.68
C TYR A 113 -8.28 -19.97 -17.40
N GLU A 114 -8.78 -20.92 -18.17
CA GLU A 114 -10.11 -20.84 -18.80
C GLU A 114 -11.04 -21.91 -18.22
N ASP A 115 -12.22 -21.48 -17.77
CA ASP A 115 -13.32 -22.39 -17.44
C ASP A 115 -14.62 -21.89 -18.06
N THR A 116 -15.40 -22.82 -18.61
CA THR A 116 -16.72 -22.52 -19.21
C THR A 116 -16.69 -21.32 -20.20
N GLN A 117 -15.64 -21.23 -21.01
CA GLN A 117 -15.41 -20.15 -22.00
C GLN A 117 -15.25 -18.75 -21.37
N MET A 118 -14.76 -18.69 -20.14
CA MET A 118 -14.41 -17.46 -19.43
C MET A 118 -12.98 -17.60 -18.91
N ALA A 119 -12.19 -16.54 -19.05
CA ALA A 119 -10.83 -16.49 -18.54
C ALA A 119 -10.83 -15.83 -17.17
N TYR A 120 -10.09 -16.45 -16.25
CA TYR A 120 -9.96 -16.02 -14.86
C TYR A 120 -8.50 -15.83 -14.47
N LEU A 121 -8.26 -14.97 -13.48
CA LEU A 121 -7.02 -14.99 -12.69
C LEU A 121 -7.33 -15.59 -11.33
N ASP A 122 -6.68 -16.73 -11.03
CA ASP A 122 -6.69 -17.35 -9.71
C ASP A 122 -5.97 -16.44 -8.70
N THR A 123 -6.62 -16.19 -7.56
CA THR A 123 -6.11 -15.29 -6.52
C THR A 123 -5.95 -15.98 -5.16
N HIS A 124 -5.18 -15.34 -4.29
CA HIS A 124 -5.03 -15.70 -2.91
C HIS A 124 -5.15 -14.45 -2.05
N TYR A 125 -6.02 -14.46 -1.04
CA TYR A 125 -6.19 -13.28 -0.20
C TYR A 125 -4.93 -12.97 0.62
N TYR A 126 -4.66 -11.68 0.78
CA TYR A 126 -3.61 -11.12 1.62
C TYR A 126 -4.25 -10.41 2.80
N GLY A 127 -3.82 -10.73 4.02
CA GLY A 127 -4.40 -10.18 5.25
C GLY A 127 -5.82 -10.67 5.56
N GLY A 128 -6.49 -9.96 6.47
CA GLY A 128 -7.80 -10.32 7.02
C GLY A 128 -9.01 -9.89 6.20
N VAL A 129 -9.17 -10.37 4.95
CA VAL A 129 -10.32 -9.95 4.11
C VAL A 129 -11.65 -10.58 4.53
N LYS A 130 -12.71 -9.76 4.59
CA LYS A 130 -14.10 -10.25 4.60
C LYS A 130 -14.52 -10.64 3.18
N LYS A 131 -14.24 -11.89 2.79
CA LYS A 131 -14.39 -12.42 1.42
C LYS A 131 -15.70 -12.04 0.71
N TYR A 132 -16.83 -12.06 1.43
CA TYR A 132 -18.14 -11.70 0.87
C TYR A 132 -18.30 -10.22 0.49
N GLN A 133 -17.39 -9.34 0.89
CA GLN A 133 -17.36 -7.92 0.47
C GLN A 133 -16.53 -7.68 -0.79
N TRP A 134 -15.83 -8.71 -1.29
CA TRP A 134 -14.95 -8.62 -2.46
C TRP A 134 -15.61 -9.12 -3.74
N VAL A 135 -16.82 -9.67 -3.63
CA VAL A 135 -17.63 -10.12 -4.77
C VAL A 135 -18.58 -9.01 -5.20
N THR A 136 -19.02 -9.04 -6.46
CA THR A 136 -20.03 -8.13 -7.04
C THR A 136 -19.70 -6.64 -7.07
N ILE A 137 -18.45 -6.27 -6.80
CA ILE A 137 -17.94 -4.90 -6.90
C ILE A 137 -16.94 -4.76 -8.07
N PRO A 138 -16.78 -3.55 -8.64
CA PRO A 138 -15.70 -3.26 -9.57
C PRO A 138 -14.32 -3.39 -8.89
N LEU A 139 -13.42 -4.14 -9.52
CA LEU A 139 -12.06 -4.38 -9.08
C LEU A 139 -11.06 -3.88 -10.12
N ALA A 140 -9.88 -3.48 -9.66
CA ALA A 140 -8.73 -3.02 -10.44
C ALA A 140 -7.52 -3.93 -10.17
N ILE A 141 -6.59 -3.97 -11.13
CA ILE A 141 -5.30 -4.67 -11.02
C ILE A 141 -4.20 -3.64 -10.85
N HIS A 142 -3.42 -3.75 -9.78
CA HIS A 142 -2.24 -2.94 -9.50
C HIS A 142 -1.01 -3.82 -9.33
N GLY A 143 0.19 -3.24 -9.44
CA GLY A 143 1.44 -3.91 -9.09
C GLY A 143 2.47 -3.89 -10.21
N VAL A 144 3.30 -4.93 -10.26
CA VAL A 144 4.43 -5.02 -11.19
C VAL A 144 4.63 -6.42 -11.74
N VAL A 145 5.14 -6.51 -12.96
CA VAL A 145 5.65 -7.75 -13.55
C VAL A 145 7.14 -7.58 -13.82
N VAL A 146 7.97 -8.50 -13.33
CA VAL A 146 9.40 -8.52 -13.60
C VAL A 146 9.67 -9.53 -14.71
N LYS A 147 10.15 -9.04 -15.86
CA LYS A 147 10.49 -9.87 -17.01
C LYS A 147 11.81 -10.59 -16.80
N LYS A 148 12.05 -11.62 -17.62
CA LYS A 148 13.29 -12.42 -17.60
C LYS A 148 14.58 -11.62 -17.76
N ASP A 149 14.55 -10.48 -18.46
CA ASP A 149 15.70 -9.60 -18.64
C ASP A 149 15.91 -8.62 -17.46
N GLY A 150 15.06 -8.68 -16.43
CA GLY A 150 15.06 -7.80 -15.26
C GLY A 150 14.23 -6.53 -15.43
N THR A 151 13.60 -6.31 -16.59
CA THR A 151 12.72 -5.16 -16.82
C THR A 151 11.51 -5.25 -15.88
N VAL A 152 11.22 -4.16 -15.17
CA VAL A 152 10.05 -4.05 -14.29
C VAL A 152 8.96 -3.28 -15.02
N VAL A 153 7.85 -3.94 -15.30
CA VAL A 153 6.68 -3.37 -15.97
C VAL A 153 5.63 -3.02 -14.91
N PRO A 154 5.31 -1.73 -14.68
CA PRO A 154 4.21 -1.35 -13.81
C PRO A 154 2.86 -1.66 -14.48
N VAL A 155 1.93 -2.20 -13.70
CA VAL A 155 0.58 -2.56 -14.15
C VAL A 155 -0.44 -1.84 -13.28
N VAL A 156 -1.27 -1.00 -13.92
CA VAL A 156 -2.43 -0.35 -13.29
C VAL A 156 -3.57 -0.40 -14.30
N ILE A 157 -4.61 -1.17 -14.01
CA ILE A 157 -5.77 -1.38 -14.88
C ILE A 157 -7.05 -1.26 -14.05
N GLY A 158 -7.94 -0.36 -14.45
CA GLY A 158 -9.25 -0.19 -13.82
C GLY A 158 -9.37 1.07 -12.96
N GLU A 159 -8.46 2.03 -13.13
CA GLU A 159 -8.48 3.30 -12.39
C GLU A 159 -8.91 4.50 -13.24
N LYS A 160 -8.63 4.48 -14.55
CA LYS A 160 -9.10 5.53 -15.46
C LYS A 160 -10.57 5.33 -15.79
N GLU A 161 -11.27 6.41 -16.13
CA GLU A 161 -12.69 6.36 -16.46
C GLU A 161 -13.00 5.47 -17.69
N ASP A 162 -12.04 5.31 -18.60
CA ASP A 162 -12.14 4.49 -19.80
C ASP A 162 -11.45 3.12 -19.67
N ASP A 163 -10.82 2.83 -18.53
CA ASP A 163 -10.24 1.51 -18.27
C ASP A 163 -11.33 0.45 -18.09
N PRO A 164 -11.09 -0.81 -18.52
CA PRO A 164 -11.92 -1.92 -18.08
C PRO A 164 -11.72 -2.16 -16.57
N VAL A 165 -12.80 -2.59 -15.91
CA VAL A 165 -12.77 -3.09 -14.53
C VAL A 165 -13.08 -4.58 -14.52
N PHE A 166 -12.73 -5.22 -13.41
CA PHE A 166 -12.88 -6.65 -13.20
C PHE A 166 -13.91 -6.94 -12.11
N VAL A 167 -14.30 -8.20 -11.97
CA VAL A 167 -15.28 -8.61 -10.96
C VAL A 167 -15.04 -10.04 -10.53
N ILE A 168 -15.30 -10.34 -9.26
CA ILE A 168 -15.50 -11.69 -8.76
C ILE A 168 -17.02 -11.89 -8.62
N SER A 169 -17.57 -12.88 -9.31
CA SER A 169 -19.02 -13.12 -9.32
C SER A 169 -19.51 -13.78 -8.03
N ASP A 170 -20.74 -13.47 -7.64
CA ASP A 170 -21.49 -14.22 -6.63
C ASP A 170 -22.73 -14.88 -7.24
N LEU A 171 -23.20 -15.96 -6.62
CA LEU A 171 -24.37 -16.70 -7.07
C LEU A 171 -25.64 -15.88 -6.86
N LEU A 172 -26.42 -15.72 -7.93
CA LEU A 172 -27.68 -14.99 -7.88
C LEU A 172 -28.68 -15.60 -6.90
N ILE A 173 -29.49 -14.74 -6.28
CA ILE A 173 -30.43 -15.10 -5.19
C ILE A 173 -31.36 -16.27 -5.50
N HIS A 174 -31.77 -16.42 -6.76
CA HIS A 174 -32.72 -17.46 -7.18
C HIS A 174 -32.13 -18.88 -7.13
N LEU A 175 -30.79 -19.01 -7.11
CA LEU A 175 -30.08 -20.29 -7.07
C LEU A 175 -29.21 -20.46 -5.81
N SER A 176 -29.20 -19.47 -4.90
CA SER A 176 -28.28 -19.41 -3.77
C SER A 176 -28.84 -20.00 -2.46
N GLN A 177 -29.89 -20.82 -2.50
CA GLN A 177 -30.56 -21.34 -1.29
C GLN A 177 -29.56 -22.02 -0.34
N ASP A 178 -28.77 -22.97 -0.84
CA ASP A 178 -27.74 -23.66 -0.05
C ASP A 178 -26.61 -22.73 0.41
N GLN A 179 -26.27 -21.72 -0.39
CA GLN A 179 -25.24 -20.74 -0.04
C GLN A 179 -25.67 -19.85 1.12
N LEU A 180 -26.95 -19.44 1.17
CA LEU A 180 -27.50 -18.57 2.21
C LEU A 180 -27.57 -19.26 3.59
N GLU A 181 -27.58 -20.59 3.63
CA GLU A 181 -27.52 -21.35 4.90
C GLU A 181 -26.11 -21.35 5.51
N LYS A 182 -25.08 -21.03 4.72
CA LYS A 182 -23.70 -20.98 5.19
C LYS A 182 -23.47 -19.75 6.09
N LYS A 183 -22.58 -19.91 7.09
CA LYS A 183 -22.11 -18.77 7.89
C LYS A 183 -21.31 -17.80 7.03
N ALA A 184 -21.35 -16.51 7.34
CA ALA A 184 -20.61 -15.47 6.61
C ALA A 184 -19.11 -15.75 6.41
N LYS A 185 -18.46 -16.48 7.32
CA LYS A 185 -17.04 -16.88 7.19
C LYS A 185 -16.76 -17.85 6.02
N ILE A 186 -17.76 -18.63 5.61
CA ILE A 186 -17.65 -19.69 4.60
C ILE A 186 -18.64 -19.55 3.44
N VAL A 187 -19.44 -18.48 3.43
CA VAL A 187 -20.42 -18.21 2.36
C VAL A 187 -19.72 -18.01 1.01
N ILE A 188 -18.57 -17.33 1.04
CA ILE A 188 -17.59 -17.25 -0.04
C ILE A 188 -16.31 -17.91 0.44
N GLU A 189 -15.83 -18.90 -0.32
CA GLU A 189 -14.59 -19.62 -0.04
C GLU A 189 -13.39 -18.87 -0.63
N GLY A 190 -12.21 -19.03 -0.03
CA GLY A 190 -11.01 -18.29 -0.48
C GLY A 190 -10.59 -18.68 -1.90
N GLU A 191 -10.63 -19.98 -2.20
CA GLU A 191 -10.36 -20.53 -3.53
C GLU A 191 -11.42 -20.18 -4.58
N GLY A 192 -12.51 -19.51 -4.19
CA GLY A 192 -13.55 -19.05 -5.13
C GLY A 192 -13.39 -17.57 -5.51
N LEU A 193 -12.31 -16.91 -5.08
CA LEU A 193 -12.06 -15.48 -5.33
C LEU A 193 -11.34 -15.26 -6.66
N ASP A 194 -11.85 -15.88 -7.72
CA ASP A 194 -11.22 -15.83 -9.03
C ASP A 194 -11.73 -14.63 -9.83
N LEU A 195 -10.79 -13.83 -10.33
CA LEU A 195 -11.09 -12.59 -11.01
C LEU A 195 -11.47 -12.88 -12.46
N LEU A 196 -12.70 -12.53 -12.87
CA LEU A 196 -13.10 -12.65 -14.27
C LEU A 196 -12.39 -11.58 -15.12
N VAL A 197 -11.56 -12.02 -16.08
CA VAL A 197 -10.73 -11.12 -16.91
C VAL A 197 -11.07 -11.15 -18.40
N GLY A 198 -11.86 -12.12 -18.87
CA GLY A 198 -12.24 -12.15 -20.28
C GLY A 198 -13.32 -13.17 -20.64
N THR A 199 -14.05 -12.88 -21.71
CA THR A 199 -15.08 -13.77 -22.29
C THR A 199 -15.02 -13.84 -23.82
N LYS A 200 -14.16 -13.04 -24.46
CA LYS A 200 -14.04 -12.98 -25.91
C LYS A 200 -13.02 -14.01 -26.39
N PRO A 201 -13.41 -14.98 -27.24
CA PRO A 201 -12.45 -15.93 -27.80
C PRO A 201 -11.68 -15.31 -28.98
N VAL A 202 -10.47 -15.80 -29.22
CA VAL A 202 -9.75 -15.56 -30.47
C VAL A 202 -10.54 -16.17 -31.64
N LYS A 203 -11.00 -15.31 -32.58
CA LYS A 203 -11.86 -15.72 -33.70
C LYS A 203 -11.19 -16.65 -34.72
N ASN A 204 -9.89 -16.50 -34.93
CA ASN A 204 -9.09 -17.29 -35.88
C ASN A 204 -8.02 -18.10 -35.16
N ALA A 205 -8.38 -18.72 -34.04
CA ALA A 205 -7.46 -19.59 -33.32
C ALA A 205 -7.21 -20.88 -34.13
N ASP A 206 -6.01 -21.44 -34.01
CA ASP A 206 -5.69 -22.75 -34.58
C ASP A 206 -6.66 -23.81 -34.06
N LYS A 207 -6.88 -24.87 -34.86
CA LYS A 207 -7.84 -25.93 -34.50
C LYS A 207 -7.49 -26.65 -33.19
N ASP A 208 -6.21 -26.62 -32.82
CA ASP A 208 -5.68 -27.25 -31.62
C ASP A 208 -5.75 -26.34 -30.38
N GLU A 209 -6.09 -25.05 -30.56
CA GLU A 209 -6.28 -24.10 -29.46
C GLU A 209 -7.65 -24.33 -28.80
N LYS A 210 -7.62 -24.93 -27.60
CA LYS A 210 -8.82 -25.26 -26.83
C LYS A 210 -9.27 -24.11 -25.94
N GLU A 211 -8.33 -23.30 -25.44
CA GLU A 211 -8.59 -22.22 -24.47
C GLU A 211 -8.51 -20.86 -25.18
N LYS A 212 -9.52 -20.60 -26.01
CA LYS A 212 -9.51 -19.46 -26.95
C LYS A 212 -9.68 -18.11 -26.26
N VAL A 213 -10.28 -18.07 -25.07
CA VAL A 213 -10.47 -16.85 -24.28
C VAL A 213 -9.21 -16.54 -23.49
N ARG A 214 -8.60 -17.55 -22.85
CA ARG A 214 -7.27 -17.40 -22.23
C ARG A 214 -6.23 -16.94 -23.25
N ALA A 215 -6.20 -17.55 -24.44
CA ALA A 215 -5.31 -17.12 -25.52
C ALA A 215 -5.56 -15.66 -25.97
N TRP A 216 -6.79 -15.16 -25.85
CA TRP A 216 -7.10 -13.75 -26.13
C TRP A 216 -6.48 -12.82 -25.07
N VAL A 217 -6.59 -13.19 -23.79
CA VAL A 217 -6.00 -12.43 -22.67
C VAL A 217 -4.48 -12.38 -22.78
N VAL A 218 -3.82 -13.51 -23.08
CA VAL A 218 -2.36 -13.55 -23.29
C VAL A 218 -1.93 -12.61 -24.42
N ARG A 219 -2.66 -12.59 -25.54
CA ARG A 219 -2.37 -11.66 -26.65
C ARG A 219 -2.53 -10.20 -26.23
N TYR A 220 -3.59 -9.88 -25.49
CA TYR A 220 -3.79 -8.53 -24.97
C TYR A 220 -2.65 -8.08 -24.05
N LEU A 221 -2.23 -8.93 -23.10
CA LEU A 221 -1.12 -8.64 -22.20
C LEU A 221 0.21 -8.43 -22.96
N LYS A 222 0.45 -9.24 -23.99
CA LYS A 222 1.62 -9.09 -24.85
C LYS A 222 1.60 -7.80 -25.66
N GLU A 223 0.46 -7.43 -26.24
CA GLU A 223 0.33 -6.22 -27.06
C GLU A 223 0.37 -4.93 -26.23
N ALA A 224 -0.30 -4.91 -25.07
CA ALA A 224 -0.44 -3.70 -24.25
C ALA A 224 0.74 -3.47 -23.29
N TYR A 225 1.35 -4.54 -22.79
CA TYR A 225 2.37 -4.46 -21.73
C TYR A 225 3.68 -5.20 -22.06
N ASP A 226 3.75 -5.89 -23.21
CA ASP A 226 4.85 -6.79 -23.56
C ASP A 226 5.13 -7.85 -22.48
N ILE A 227 4.04 -8.34 -21.87
CA ILE A 227 4.03 -9.40 -20.85
C ILE A 227 3.66 -10.73 -21.51
N GLU A 228 4.44 -11.77 -21.22
CA GLU A 228 4.14 -13.15 -21.58
C GLU A 228 3.55 -13.89 -20.38
N GLU A 229 2.89 -15.02 -20.63
CA GLU A 229 2.25 -15.76 -19.54
C GLU A 229 3.25 -16.30 -18.51
N GLU A 230 4.45 -16.69 -18.93
CA GLU A 230 5.51 -17.12 -18.02
C GLU A 230 5.97 -16.01 -17.07
N ASP A 231 5.78 -14.74 -17.43
CA ASP A 231 6.17 -13.60 -16.59
C ASP A 231 5.29 -13.48 -15.33
N PHE A 232 4.13 -14.14 -15.27
CA PHE A 232 3.32 -14.22 -14.03
C PHE A 232 4.07 -14.87 -12.86
N LEU A 233 5.05 -15.74 -13.14
CA LEU A 233 5.87 -16.37 -12.09
C LEU A 233 6.67 -15.36 -11.25
N SER A 234 7.00 -14.21 -11.84
CA SER A 234 7.72 -13.10 -11.22
C SER A 234 6.88 -11.82 -11.20
N ALA A 235 5.56 -11.98 -11.17
CA ALA A 235 4.61 -10.91 -10.99
C ALA A 235 4.23 -10.73 -9.52
N GLU A 236 4.07 -9.49 -9.10
CA GLU A 236 3.38 -9.10 -7.88
C GLU A 236 2.20 -8.24 -8.31
N LEU A 237 1.05 -8.89 -8.54
CA LEU A 237 -0.19 -8.22 -8.93
C LEU A 237 -1.23 -8.33 -7.83
N GLU A 238 -1.89 -7.22 -7.59
CA GLU A 238 -2.77 -6.97 -6.47
C GLU A 238 -4.14 -6.55 -7.00
N ILE A 239 -5.17 -7.22 -6.54
CA ILE A 239 -6.56 -6.91 -6.87
C ILE A 239 -7.13 -6.08 -5.74
N VAL A 240 -7.61 -4.89 -6.08
CA VAL A 240 -8.13 -3.89 -5.15
C VAL A 240 -9.46 -3.34 -5.66
N PRO A 241 -10.33 -2.78 -4.79
CA PRO A 241 -11.51 -2.05 -5.24
C PRO A 241 -11.15 -0.92 -6.21
N SER A 242 -11.82 -0.90 -7.36
CA SER A 242 -11.66 0.14 -8.37
C SER A 242 -12.34 1.45 -7.93
N GLY A 243 -11.80 2.58 -8.38
CA GLY A 243 -12.39 3.90 -8.20
C GLY A 243 -11.79 4.70 -7.06
N LYS A 244 -12.13 5.99 -7.03
CA LYS A 244 -11.57 6.99 -6.12
C LYS A 244 -12.33 7.05 -4.80
N SER A 245 -11.63 7.47 -3.74
CA SER A 245 -12.22 7.87 -2.48
C SER A 245 -13.20 9.04 -2.65
N ARG A 246 -14.21 9.11 -1.78
CA ARG A 246 -15.31 10.08 -1.87
C ARG A 246 -15.66 10.62 -0.49
N ASP A 247 -16.26 11.79 -0.46
CA ASP A 247 -16.93 12.26 0.75
C ASP A 247 -18.16 11.39 1.01
N CYS A 248 -18.44 11.14 2.29
CA CYS A 248 -19.52 10.31 2.78
C CYS A 248 -20.40 11.11 3.75
N GLY A 249 -21.72 10.87 3.68
CA GLY A 249 -22.73 11.65 4.42
C GLY A 249 -23.26 12.84 3.62
N PHE A 250 -24.49 13.27 3.92
CA PHE A 250 -25.09 14.48 3.31
C PHE A 250 -24.32 15.75 3.65
N ASP A 251 -23.68 15.75 4.82
CA ASP A 251 -22.83 16.80 5.35
C ASP A 251 -21.37 16.69 4.88
N ARG A 252 -20.99 15.58 4.21
CA ARG A 252 -19.64 15.32 3.70
C ARG A 252 -18.57 15.27 4.81
N SER A 253 -18.97 14.94 6.04
CA SER A 253 -18.10 14.95 7.22
C SER A 253 -17.16 13.73 7.32
N MET A 254 -17.36 12.72 6.47
CA MET A 254 -16.58 11.48 6.46
C MET A 254 -15.94 11.22 5.10
N ILE A 255 -14.90 10.39 5.08
CA ILE A 255 -14.24 9.93 3.86
C ILE A 255 -14.50 8.42 3.72
N LEU A 256 -14.93 7.99 2.53
CA LEU A 256 -15.07 6.60 2.16
C LEU A 256 -14.06 6.25 1.07
N GLY A 257 -13.28 5.20 1.27
CA GLY A 257 -12.27 4.74 0.33
C GLY A 257 -11.63 3.43 0.78
N TYR A 258 -11.04 2.71 -0.16
CA TYR A 258 -10.27 1.50 0.12
C TYR A 258 -8.91 1.84 0.76
N GLY A 259 -8.42 0.95 1.63
CA GLY A 259 -7.06 1.03 2.17
C GLY A 259 -6.81 2.16 3.14
N GLN A 260 -7.85 2.69 3.82
CA GLN A 260 -7.65 3.66 4.91
C GLN A 260 -6.85 3.06 6.06
N ASP A 261 -6.98 1.75 6.25
CA ASP A 261 -6.19 0.92 7.15
C ASP A 261 -4.82 0.60 6.50
N ASP A 262 -3.69 1.09 6.99
CA ASP A 262 -3.50 2.18 7.98
C ASP A 262 -2.97 3.46 7.32
N LYS A 263 -3.28 3.64 6.03
CA LYS A 263 -2.83 4.79 5.25
C LYS A 263 -3.29 6.13 5.83
N VAL A 264 -4.37 6.17 6.62
CA VAL A 264 -4.79 7.38 7.33
C VAL A 264 -3.75 7.83 8.35
N CYS A 265 -3.16 6.91 9.11
CA CYS A 265 -2.09 7.23 10.05
C CYS A 265 -0.74 7.37 9.35
N ALA A 266 -0.46 6.55 8.34
CA ALA A 266 0.79 6.65 7.55
C ALA A 266 0.93 8.00 6.85
N LEU A 267 -0.10 8.45 6.12
CA LEU A 267 -0.07 9.69 5.35
C LEU A 267 -0.07 10.92 6.26
N THR A 268 -0.84 10.90 7.35
CA THR A 268 -0.81 12.03 8.32
C THR A 268 0.52 12.10 9.06
N SER A 269 1.14 10.95 9.40
CA SER A 269 2.50 10.90 9.96
C SER A 269 3.55 11.42 8.97
N LEU A 270 3.42 11.06 7.69
CA LEU A 270 4.25 11.59 6.62
C LEU A 270 4.10 13.11 6.53
N PHE A 271 2.88 13.65 6.47
CA PHE A 271 2.68 15.09 6.36
C PHE A 271 3.30 15.84 7.54
N ALA A 272 3.07 15.35 8.77
CA ALA A 272 3.69 15.91 9.97
C ALA A 272 5.23 15.87 9.90
N MET A 273 5.82 14.78 9.38
CA MET A 273 7.28 14.64 9.22
C MET A 273 7.84 15.58 8.15
N LEU A 274 7.10 15.81 7.06
CA LEU A 274 7.51 16.71 5.98
C LEU A 274 7.45 18.19 6.40
N GLU A 275 6.44 18.55 7.19
CA GLU A 275 6.16 19.90 7.68
C GLU A 275 6.91 20.26 8.96
N ALA A 276 7.49 19.28 9.66
CA ALA A 276 8.28 19.53 10.87
C ALA A 276 9.51 20.39 10.57
N GLU A 277 9.64 21.52 11.29
CA GLU A 277 10.76 22.44 11.19
C GLU A 277 11.69 22.34 12.41
N ASN A 278 13.00 22.38 12.16
CA ASN A 278 14.05 22.54 13.18
C ASN A 278 13.89 21.66 14.45
N PRO A 279 13.78 20.33 14.32
CA PRO A 279 13.52 19.46 15.46
C PRO A 279 14.73 19.44 16.43
N GLU A 280 14.49 19.48 17.74
CA GLU A 280 15.58 19.35 18.72
C GLU A 280 16.15 17.93 18.74
N ARG A 281 15.29 16.92 18.75
CA ARG A 281 15.66 15.50 18.63
C ARG A 281 15.42 15.05 17.21
N THR A 282 16.26 14.17 16.66
CA THR A 282 16.04 13.62 15.32
C THR A 282 14.63 13.05 15.19
N GLY A 283 13.89 13.55 14.20
CA GLY A 283 12.59 13.02 13.83
C GLY A 283 12.75 11.80 12.94
N CYS A 284 11.86 10.82 13.08
CA CYS A 284 11.80 9.65 12.23
C CYS A 284 10.34 9.31 11.89
N CYS A 285 10.06 8.97 10.63
CA CYS A 285 8.78 8.42 10.20
C CYS A 285 9.02 7.11 9.46
N ILE A 286 8.38 6.03 9.89
CA ILE A 286 8.49 4.69 9.33
C ILE A 286 7.16 4.30 8.70
N LEU A 287 7.20 3.92 7.43
CA LEU A 287 6.07 3.36 6.69
C LEU A 287 6.39 1.90 6.39
N ALA A 288 5.71 0.98 7.09
CA ALA A 288 6.00 -0.45 7.06
C ALA A 288 5.06 -1.24 6.13
N ASP A 289 5.54 -2.40 5.68
CA ASP A 289 4.75 -3.41 4.96
C ASP A 289 4.55 -4.63 5.89
N LYS A 290 3.73 -5.59 5.47
CA LYS A 290 3.50 -6.88 6.13
C LYS A 290 2.79 -6.87 7.48
N GLU A 291 2.23 -5.75 7.92
CA GLU A 291 1.50 -5.71 9.19
C GLU A 291 0.34 -6.72 9.17
N GLU A 292 -0.44 -6.69 8.08
CA GLU A 292 -1.70 -7.44 7.92
C GLU A 292 -1.53 -8.96 7.91
N ILE A 293 -0.28 -9.44 7.82
CA ILE A 293 0.09 -10.86 7.87
C ILE A 293 1.00 -11.20 9.06
N GLY A 294 1.09 -10.32 10.05
CA GLY A 294 1.82 -10.53 11.31
C GLY A 294 3.23 -9.95 11.35
N ASN A 295 3.54 -8.94 10.53
CA ASN A 295 4.82 -8.24 10.44
C ASN A 295 6.01 -9.12 9.99
N MET A 296 5.72 -10.31 9.44
CA MET A 296 6.71 -11.29 9.00
C MET A 296 7.14 -11.00 7.55
N GLY A 297 8.44 -10.87 7.31
CA GLY A 297 8.99 -10.74 5.96
C GLY A 297 10.18 -9.79 5.90
N ALA A 298 10.80 -9.69 4.72
CA ALA A 298 11.96 -8.83 4.52
C ALA A 298 11.65 -7.33 4.66
N THR A 299 10.41 -6.94 4.40
CA THR A 299 9.89 -5.57 4.44
C THR A 299 9.03 -5.28 5.67
N GLY A 300 8.78 -6.30 6.49
CA GLY A 300 8.02 -6.19 7.74
C GLY A 300 8.84 -5.68 8.91
N MET A 301 8.16 -5.23 9.97
CA MET A 301 8.83 -4.67 11.15
C MET A 301 9.58 -5.69 12.01
N GLN A 302 9.45 -6.99 11.74
CA GLN A 302 10.33 -8.01 12.34
C GLN A 302 11.69 -8.13 11.64
N SER A 303 11.90 -7.45 10.51
CA SER A 303 13.19 -7.41 9.82
C SER A 303 14.20 -6.52 10.55
N SER A 304 15.48 -6.64 10.20
CA SER A 304 16.55 -5.78 10.71
C SER A 304 16.61 -4.40 10.03
N PHE A 305 15.77 -4.15 9.01
CA PHE A 305 15.83 -2.94 8.19
C PHE A 305 15.90 -1.65 9.03
N PHE A 306 15.02 -1.49 10.02
CA PHE A 306 14.99 -0.26 10.80
C PHE A 306 16.25 -0.08 11.66
N GLU A 307 16.69 -1.14 12.35
CA GLU A 307 17.90 -1.08 13.19
C GLU A 307 19.15 -0.80 12.35
N ASP A 308 19.24 -1.41 11.17
CA ASP A 308 20.33 -1.21 10.22
C ASP A 308 20.34 0.24 9.69
N MET A 309 19.18 0.80 9.32
CA MET A 309 19.11 2.18 8.85
C MET A 309 19.42 3.21 9.94
N VAL A 310 19.04 2.94 11.20
CA VAL A 310 19.47 3.79 12.33
C VAL A 310 20.98 3.75 12.50
N ALA A 311 21.62 2.59 12.28
CA ALA A 311 23.08 2.49 12.31
C ALA A 311 23.73 3.31 11.19
N GLU A 312 23.22 3.22 9.96
CA GLU A 312 23.73 4.00 8.81
C GLU A 312 23.58 5.51 9.04
N VAL A 313 22.41 5.98 9.48
CA VAL A 313 22.21 7.41 9.78
C VAL A 313 23.16 7.88 10.88
N LEU A 314 23.34 7.09 11.93
CA LEU A 314 24.27 7.43 13.01
C LEU A 314 25.72 7.50 12.51
N ALA A 315 26.15 6.55 11.68
CA ALA A 315 27.47 6.57 11.04
C ALA A 315 27.67 7.83 10.19
N LEU A 316 26.66 8.22 9.41
CA LEU A 316 26.69 9.44 8.59
C LEU A 316 26.71 10.73 9.43
N THR A 317 26.26 10.73 10.69
CA THR A 317 26.46 11.86 11.61
C THR A 317 27.87 11.92 12.22
N GLY A 318 28.77 11.02 11.83
CA GLY A 318 30.15 10.93 12.31
C GLY A 318 30.32 10.02 13.52
N GLU A 319 29.32 9.21 13.86
CA GLU A 319 29.34 8.30 15.00
C GLU A 319 29.15 6.84 14.54
N ASP A 320 30.21 6.04 14.51
CA ASP A 320 30.08 4.60 14.24
C ASP A 320 30.33 3.80 15.54
N SER A 321 29.25 3.24 16.12
CA SER A 321 29.37 2.33 17.26
C SER A 321 28.10 1.51 17.49
N PRO A 322 28.20 0.16 17.56
CA PRO A 322 27.08 -0.70 17.93
C PRO A 322 26.46 -0.40 19.31
N VAL A 323 27.24 0.16 20.23
CA VAL A 323 26.73 0.57 21.55
C VAL A 323 25.91 1.85 21.44
N LYS A 324 26.31 2.76 20.55
CA LYS A 324 25.59 4.02 20.35
C LYS A 324 24.25 3.79 19.65
N VAL A 325 24.17 2.91 18.64
CA VAL A 325 22.89 2.51 18.01
C VAL A 325 21.89 2.03 19.07
N ARG A 326 22.32 1.14 19.98
CA ARG A 326 21.47 0.67 21.09
C ARG A 326 21.04 1.80 22.04
N ARG A 327 21.88 2.82 22.26
CA ARG A 327 21.52 4.01 23.06
C ARG A 327 20.50 4.88 22.34
N VAL A 328 20.66 5.10 21.03
CA VAL A 328 19.68 5.82 20.20
C VAL A 328 18.32 5.15 20.35
N LEU A 329 18.23 3.85 20.07
CA LEU A 329 16.96 3.10 20.14
C LEU A 329 16.37 3.13 21.55
N ARG A 330 17.19 2.85 22.59
CA ARG A 330 16.73 2.85 23.99
C ARG A 330 16.18 4.19 24.45
N ASN A 331 16.76 5.29 23.98
CA ASN A 331 16.35 6.63 24.38
C ASN A 331 15.22 7.19 23.51
N SER A 332 14.88 6.55 22.38
CA SER A 332 13.85 7.02 21.47
C SER A 332 12.44 6.83 22.03
N CYS A 333 11.52 7.69 21.59
CA CYS A 333 10.09 7.54 21.84
C CYS A 333 9.38 7.30 20.53
N MET A 334 8.48 6.32 20.48
CA MET A 334 7.70 5.99 19.29
C MET A 334 6.21 6.14 19.56
N LEU A 335 5.52 6.83 18.65
CA LEU A 335 4.08 6.73 18.47
C LEU A 335 3.82 5.71 17.35
N SER A 336 3.45 4.50 17.74
CA SER A 336 2.91 3.51 16.80
C SER A 336 1.45 3.88 16.58
N SER A 337 1.18 4.44 15.42
CA SER A 337 -0.15 4.84 15.01
C SER A 337 -0.77 3.69 14.21
N ASP A 338 -2.02 3.40 14.50
CA ASP A 338 -2.86 2.45 13.80
C ASP A 338 -4.32 2.88 14.02
N VAL A 339 -5.20 2.53 13.09
CA VAL A 339 -6.64 2.75 13.22
C VAL A 339 -7.20 2.00 14.43
N SER A 340 -8.35 2.47 14.88
CA SER A 340 -9.12 1.79 15.92
C SER A 340 -10.57 1.66 15.47
N ALA A 341 -11.27 0.66 16.00
CA ALA A 341 -12.68 0.48 15.70
C ALA A 341 -13.52 1.60 16.33
N ALA A 342 -14.17 2.42 15.49
CA ALA A 342 -15.24 3.29 15.91
C ALA A 342 -16.47 2.46 16.34
N TYR A 343 -17.35 3.05 17.15
CA TYR A 343 -18.61 2.41 17.53
C TYR A 343 -19.54 2.30 16.31
N ASP A 344 -19.96 1.08 15.97
CA ASP A 344 -20.96 0.77 14.93
C ASP A 344 -22.35 0.63 15.61
N PRO A 345 -23.31 1.54 15.35
CA PRO A 345 -24.51 1.74 16.18
C PRO A 345 -25.60 0.68 16.15
#